data_AF-U3TU29-F1
#
_entry.id   AF-U3TU29-F1
#
_cell.length_a   1.000
_cell.length_b   1.000
_cell.length_c   1.000
_cell.angle_alpha   90.00
_cell.angle_beta   90.00
_cell.angle_gamma   90.00
#
_symmetry.space_group_name_H-M   'P 1'
#
loop_
_entity.id
_entity.type
_entity.pdbx_description
1 polymer ?
#
loop_
_entity_poly.entity_id
_entity_poly.type
_entity_poly.pdbx_seq_one_letter_code
_entity_poly.pdbx_strand_id
1 'polypeptide(L)'
;MWANNLCYNIHLLTGKISRPGTGPFSLTGQPSACGTAREVGTFAHRLPADMVVNNDKHRALAEKLWKLPQGTVPAKVGLHAVAQDRALKDGKLNAYWVMCNNNMQAGPNLTQERMPGWRDARNFVVVSDPYPTVSALSADLILPTAMWVEKEGAYGNAERRTQFWHQQVKAPGEAKSDLWQLVTFAKRFRIEDVWPEALIAQQPELKGKTLYDVLYANGQVNQFPLSEVADDRLNDEAREFGFYIQKGLFEEYASFGRGHGHDLAPFDTNHEARGLRWPVVDGKETRWRYREGFDSYVKAGEGYVLR
;
A
#
# COMPACT_ATOMS: atom_id res chain seq x y z
N MET A 1 11.38 -14.38 -13.86
CA MET A 1 12.23 -13.19 -13.59
C MET A 1 13.47 -13.12 -14.48
N TRP A 2 13.98 -14.23 -15.05
CA TRP A 2 15.17 -14.23 -15.91
C TRP A 2 15.03 -13.41 -17.20
N ALA A 3 13.90 -13.49 -17.91
CA ALA A 3 13.68 -12.77 -19.16
C ALA A 3 13.77 -11.23 -19.01
N ASN A 4 13.26 -10.69 -17.90
CA ASN A 4 13.34 -9.25 -17.63
C ASN A 4 14.80 -8.80 -17.45
N ASN A 5 15.60 -9.58 -16.70
CA ASN A 5 17.03 -9.30 -16.52
C ASN A 5 17.78 -9.34 -17.86
N LEU A 6 17.47 -10.30 -18.73
CA LEU A 6 18.06 -10.37 -20.07
C LEU A 6 17.70 -9.15 -20.94
N CYS A 7 16.46 -8.63 -20.83
CA CYS A 7 16.08 -7.41 -21.53
C CYS A 7 16.90 -6.20 -21.06
N TYR A 8 17.16 -6.08 -19.75
CA TYR A 8 18.03 -5.04 -19.22
C TYR A 8 19.47 -5.20 -19.74
N ASN A 9 20.01 -6.42 -19.82
CA ASN A 9 21.38 -6.66 -20.30
C ASN A 9 21.65 -6.03 -21.68
N ILE A 10 20.70 -6.12 -22.62
CA ILE A 10 20.83 -5.51 -23.95
C ILE A 10 21.00 -3.98 -23.84
N HIS A 11 20.19 -3.34 -22.99
CA HIS A 11 20.21 -1.90 -22.80
C HIS A 11 21.46 -1.44 -22.04
N LEU A 12 21.93 -2.23 -21.07
CA LEU A 12 23.14 -1.95 -20.31
C LEU A 12 24.41 -2.12 -21.16
N LEU A 13 24.50 -3.20 -21.96
CA LEU A 13 25.62 -3.45 -22.87
C LEU A 13 25.75 -2.37 -23.96
N THR A 14 24.63 -1.79 -24.38
CA THR A 14 24.61 -0.72 -25.40
C THR A 14 24.53 0.68 -24.80
N GLY A 15 24.46 0.80 -23.47
CA GLY A 15 24.25 2.05 -22.74
C GLY A 15 23.01 2.84 -23.14
N LYS A 16 22.02 2.15 -23.72
CA LYS A 16 20.73 2.67 -24.16
C LYS A 16 19.75 2.70 -23.00
N ILE A 17 19.98 3.54 -21.99
CA ILE A 17 19.14 3.65 -20.80
C ILE A 17 19.07 5.08 -20.26
N SER A 18 17.97 5.42 -19.58
CA SER A 18 17.76 6.69 -18.86
C SER A 18 17.93 7.96 -19.71
N ARG A 19 17.51 7.91 -20.97
CA ARG A 19 17.52 9.06 -21.90
C ARG A 19 16.18 9.22 -22.61
N PRO A 20 15.82 10.43 -23.07
CA PRO A 20 14.65 10.62 -23.91
C PRO A 20 14.65 9.68 -25.12
N GLY A 21 13.56 8.93 -25.32
CA GLY A 21 13.42 7.97 -26.41
C GLY A 21 14.27 6.70 -26.30
N THR A 22 14.97 6.47 -25.20
CA THR A 22 15.89 5.33 -25.06
C THR A 22 15.90 4.76 -23.64
N GLY A 23 15.35 3.56 -23.49
CA GLY A 23 15.44 2.78 -22.26
C GLY A 23 14.50 1.57 -22.22
N PRO A 24 14.82 0.57 -21.39
CA PRO A 24 13.90 -0.53 -21.12
C PRO A 24 12.74 -0.02 -20.26
N PHE A 25 11.50 -0.31 -20.67
CA PHE A 25 10.31 0.16 -19.96
C PHE A 25 9.37 -1.01 -19.62
N SER A 26 9.33 -1.37 -18.34
CA SER A 26 8.42 -2.40 -17.82
C SER A 26 7.01 -1.82 -17.69
N LEU A 27 6.09 -2.23 -18.56
CA LEU A 27 4.69 -1.84 -18.47
C LEU A 27 4.04 -2.47 -17.23
N THR A 28 3.27 -1.67 -16.50
CA THR A 28 2.48 -2.13 -15.36
C THR A 28 1.00 -2.13 -15.75
N GLY A 29 0.29 -3.22 -15.49
CA GLY A 29 -1.09 -3.41 -15.94
C GLY A 29 -2.14 -2.71 -15.06
N GLN A 30 -2.16 -3.00 -13.76
CA GLN A 30 -3.13 -2.40 -12.84
C GLN A 30 -2.86 -0.90 -12.62
N PRO A 31 -3.91 -0.09 -12.35
CA PRO A 31 -3.78 1.37 -12.26
C PRO A 31 -2.84 1.83 -11.13
N SER A 32 -2.70 1.04 -10.07
CA SER A 32 -1.81 1.34 -8.94
C SER A 32 -1.07 0.10 -8.42
N ALA A 33 -0.72 -0.82 -9.31
CA ALA A 33 0.27 -1.83 -8.95
C ALA A 33 1.62 -1.19 -8.60
N CYS A 34 1.98 -0.05 -9.22
CA CYS A 34 3.11 0.77 -8.77
C CYS A 34 2.77 1.48 -7.45
N GLY A 35 1.89 2.49 -7.50
CA GLY A 35 1.68 3.43 -6.39
C GLY A 35 1.17 2.82 -5.09
N THR A 36 0.46 1.70 -5.15
CA THR A 36 -0.06 1.02 -3.97
C THR A 36 0.75 -0.24 -3.68
N ALA A 37 0.65 -1.27 -4.53
CA ALA A 37 1.21 -2.57 -4.16
C ALA A 37 2.73 -2.54 -3.99
N ARG A 38 3.45 -1.96 -4.97
CA ARG A 38 4.93 -1.95 -4.99
C ARG A 38 5.53 -0.85 -4.12
N GLU A 39 4.98 0.35 -4.16
CA GLU A 39 5.55 1.51 -3.46
C GLU A 39 5.20 1.52 -1.97
N VAL A 40 3.97 1.17 -1.58
CA VAL A 40 3.61 0.93 -0.15
C VAL A 40 4.16 -0.40 0.34
N GLY A 41 4.30 -1.39 -0.56
CA GLY A 41 4.87 -2.69 -0.22
C GLY A 41 3.87 -3.66 0.39
N THR A 42 2.67 -3.77 -0.20
CA THR A 42 1.61 -4.71 0.26
C THR A 42 1.91 -6.15 -0.18
N PHE A 43 3.11 -6.63 0.11
CA PHE A 43 3.58 -7.98 -0.17
C PHE A 43 4.10 -8.64 1.09
N ALA A 44 4.02 -9.96 1.15
CA ALA A 44 4.42 -10.75 2.32
C ALA A 44 5.88 -10.60 2.78
N HIS A 45 6.75 -9.99 1.96
CA HIS A 45 8.18 -9.80 2.24
C HIS A 45 8.58 -8.32 2.36
N ARG A 46 7.63 -7.39 2.27
CA ARG A 46 7.90 -5.97 2.03
C ARG A 46 7.56 -5.08 3.22
N LEU A 47 8.24 -3.95 3.22
CA LEU A 47 7.91 -2.71 3.91
C LEU A 47 7.87 -1.58 2.83
N PRO A 48 7.42 -0.36 3.19
CA PRO A 48 7.39 0.78 2.26
C PRO A 48 8.73 1.09 1.58
N ALA A 49 8.70 1.75 0.42
CA ALA A 49 9.89 2.28 -0.27
C ALA A 49 11.00 1.23 -0.49
N ASP A 50 10.66 0.13 -1.17
CA ASP A 50 11.55 -0.99 -1.51
C ASP A 50 12.19 -1.74 -0.32
N MET A 51 11.80 -1.40 0.90
CA MET A 51 12.25 -2.11 2.10
C MET A 51 11.64 -3.51 2.22
N VAL A 52 12.27 -4.33 3.05
CA VAL A 52 11.98 -5.76 3.24
C VAL A 52 11.98 -6.15 4.71
N VAL A 53 11.07 -7.05 5.09
CA VAL A 53 10.86 -7.46 6.49
C VAL A 53 12.04 -8.22 7.08
N ASN A 54 12.85 -8.90 6.26
CA ASN A 54 14.00 -9.68 6.72
C ASN A 54 15.28 -8.84 6.93
N ASN A 55 15.19 -7.51 6.84
CA ASN A 55 16.30 -6.61 7.14
C ASN A 55 15.99 -5.82 8.43
N ASP A 56 16.85 -5.99 9.44
CA ASP A 56 16.65 -5.43 10.77
C ASP A 56 16.64 -3.89 10.77
N LYS A 57 17.44 -3.25 9.91
CA LYS A 57 17.45 -1.78 9.78
C LYS A 57 16.16 -1.25 9.19
N HIS A 58 15.58 -1.99 8.24
CA HIS A 58 14.31 -1.63 7.62
C HIS A 58 13.16 -1.74 8.64
N ARG A 59 13.12 -2.82 9.42
CA ARG A 59 12.13 -2.98 10.49
C ARG A 59 12.29 -1.89 11.55
N ALA A 60 13.52 -1.63 12.01
CA ALA A 60 13.77 -0.58 12.99
C ALA A 60 13.33 0.82 12.51
N LEU A 61 13.53 1.14 11.23
CA LEU A 61 13.04 2.39 10.65
C LEU A 61 11.50 2.43 10.63
N ALA A 62 10.85 1.35 10.18
CA ALA A 62 9.39 1.28 10.14
C ALA A 62 8.77 1.35 11.54
N GLU A 63 9.31 0.61 12.51
CA GLU A 63 8.89 0.65 13.91
C GLU A 63 9.08 2.04 14.51
N LYS A 64 10.19 2.72 14.21
CA LYS A 64 10.40 4.11 14.64
C LYS A 64 9.36 5.07 14.05
N LEU A 65 9.11 4.99 12.73
CA LEU A 65 8.17 5.88 12.06
C LEU A 65 6.75 5.66 12.57
N TRP A 66 6.32 4.40 12.69
CA TRP A 66 5.01 4.01 13.22
C TRP A 66 4.89 4.06 14.75
N LYS A 67 5.95 4.49 15.46
CA LYS A 67 6.03 4.56 16.94
C LYS A 67 5.73 3.23 17.64
N LEU A 68 6.16 2.12 17.06
CA LEU A 68 5.96 0.78 17.61
C LEU A 68 7.14 0.35 18.50
N PRO A 69 6.90 -0.56 19.48
CA PRO A 69 7.97 -1.25 20.18
C PRO A 69 8.92 -1.98 19.22
N GLN A 70 10.19 -2.10 19.60
CA GLN A 70 11.17 -2.80 18.78
C GLN A 70 10.82 -4.30 18.69
N GLY A 71 10.82 -4.83 17.47
CA GLY A 71 10.48 -6.23 17.20
C GLY A 71 8.99 -6.50 17.00
N THR A 72 8.16 -5.46 16.91
CA THR A 72 6.74 -5.59 16.57
C THR A 72 6.54 -6.07 15.13
N VAL A 73 7.39 -5.63 14.20
CA VAL A 73 7.31 -6.06 12.79
C VAL A 73 7.93 -7.45 12.65
N PRO A 74 7.21 -8.45 12.10
CA PRO A 74 7.73 -9.80 11.97
C PRO A 74 8.90 -9.86 10.98
N ALA A 75 10.00 -10.52 11.36
CA ALA A 75 11.17 -10.69 10.50
C ALA A 75 10.99 -11.74 9.38
N LYS A 76 10.08 -12.70 9.61
CA LYS A 76 9.84 -13.83 8.71
C LYS A 76 8.92 -13.41 7.57
N VAL A 77 9.30 -13.73 6.34
CA VAL A 77 8.45 -13.56 5.15
C VAL A 77 7.15 -14.37 5.32
N GLY A 78 6.02 -13.70 5.12
CA GLY A 78 4.70 -14.32 5.17
C GLY A 78 4.35 -15.13 3.91
N LEU A 79 3.07 -15.43 3.74
CA LEU A 79 2.57 -16.20 2.60
C LEU A 79 2.32 -15.30 1.37
N HIS A 80 2.99 -15.58 0.25
CA HIS A 80 2.68 -14.97 -1.04
C HIS A 80 1.37 -15.54 -1.62
N ALA A 81 0.77 -14.91 -2.64
CA ALA A 81 -0.55 -15.26 -3.19
C ALA A 81 -0.80 -16.78 -3.37
N VAL A 82 0.04 -17.47 -4.16
CA VAL A 82 -0.11 -18.93 -4.37
C VAL A 82 0.12 -19.75 -3.09
N ALA A 83 0.96 -19.28 -2.16
CA ALA A 83 1.17 -19.96 -0.87
C ALA A 83 -0.02 -19.75 0.08
N GLN A 84 -0.75 -18.64 -0.03
CA GLN A 84 -2.00 -18.44 0.70
C GLN A 84 -3.05 -19.46 0.27
N ASP A 85 -3.19 -19.72 -1.04
CA ASP A 85 -4.12 -20.74 -1.55
C ASP A 85 -3.82 -22.13 -0.99
N ARG A 86 -2.54 -22.53 -1.01
CA ARG A 86 -2.07 -23.80 -0.42
C ARG A 86 -2.30 -23.84 1.09
N ALA A 87 -2.06 -22.74 1.80
CA ALA A 87 -2.26 -22.67 3.25
C ALA A 87 -3.75 -22.74 3.64
N LEU A 88 -4.64 -22.14 2.84
CA LEU A 88 -6.10 -22.30 2.99
C LEU A 88 -6.48 -23.76 2.77
N LYS A 89 -5.99 -24.37 1.69
CA LYS A 89 -6.24 -25.78 1.40
C LYS A 89 -5.79 -26.72 2.53
N ASP A 90 -4.63 -26.42 3.11
CA ASP A 90 -4.05 -27.17 4.22
C ASP A 90 -4.76 -26.90 5.57
N GLY A 91 -5.58 -25.84 5.69
CA GLY A 91 -6.16 -25.38 6.96
C GLY A 91 -5.13 -24.76 7.92
N LYS A 92 -4.11 -24.11 7.35
CA LYS A 92 -3.09 -23.34 8.07
C LYS A 92 -3.38 -21.84 8.07
N LEU A 93 -4.22 -21.35 7.17
CA LEU A 93 -4.69 -19.97 7.09
C LEU A 93 -6.22 -19.98 7.24
N ASN A 94 -6.72 -19.60 8.41
CA ASN A 94 -8.10 -19.89 8.80
C ASN A 94 -9.01 -18.66 8.93
N ALA A 95 -8.43 -17.46 8.89
CA ALA A 95 -9.17 -16.20 8.76
C ALA A 95 -8.55 -15.44 7.59
N TYR A 96 -9.33 -15.22 6.54
CA TYR A 96 -8.82 -14.68 5.28
C TYR A 96 -9.73 -13.57 4.76
N TRP A 97 -9.19 -12.37 4.60
CA TRP A 97 -9.93 -11.22 4.11
C TRP A 97 -9.35 -10.76 2.76
N VAL A 98 -10.18 -10.83 1.73
CA VAL A 98 -9.88 -10.45 0.36
C VAL A 98 -10.53 -9.10 0.06
N MET A 99 -9.72 -8.15 -0.42
CA MET A 99 -10.19 -6.80 -0.74
C MET A 99 -9.80 -6.41 -2.16
N CYS A 100 -10.75 -5.82 -2.90
CA CYS A 100 -10.52 -5.21 -4.22
C CYS A 100 -9.86 -6.15 -5.26
N ASN A 101 -10.21 -7.43 -5.23
CA ASN A 101 -9.80 -8.40 -6.24
C ASN A 101 -10.76 -9.61 -6.30
N ASN A 102 -10.83 -10.24 -7.48
CA ASN A 102 -11.63 -11.43 -7.73
C ASN A 102 -10.71 -12.67 -7.90
N ASN A 103 -9.91 -12.99 -6.87
CA ASN A 103 -8.89 -14.05 -6.95
C ASN A 103 -9.42 -15.46 -7.22
N MET A 104 -10.69 -15.75 -6.89
CA MET A 104 -11.30 -17.01 -7.29
C MET A 104 -11.26 -17.15 -8.82
N GLN A 105 -11.64 -16.10 -9.55
CA GLN A 105 -11.58 -16.12 -11.01
C GLN A 105 -10.18 -15.87 -11.59
N ALA A 106 -9.39 -14.98 -10.98
CA ALA A 106 -8.13 -14.50 -11.55
C ALA A 106 -6.91 -15.36 -11.21
N GLY A 107 -6.92 -16.04 -10.06
CA GLY A 107 -5.77 -16.80 -9.61
C GLY A 107 -5.65 -18.16 -10.30
N PRO A 108 -4.43 -18.72 -10.39
CA PRO A 108 -4.22 -19.98 -11.10
C PRO A 108 -4.85 -21.17 -10.38
N ASN A 109 -5.02 -22.27 -11.12
CA ASN A 109 -5.29 -23.61 -10.58
C ASN A 109 -6.44 -23.66 -9.55
N LEU A 110 -7.56 -23.03 -9.90
CA LEU A 110 -8.73 -22.85 -9.03
C LEU A 110 -9.17 -24.15 -8.34
N THR A 111 -9.24 -25.26 -9.10
CA THR A 111 -9.83 -26.52 -8.64
C THR A 111 -8.98 -27.29 -7.64
N GLN A 112 -7.66 -27.10 -7.63
CA GLN A 112 -6.77 -27.86 -6.74
C GLN A 112 -6.61 -27.23 -5.37
N GLU A 113 -6.43 -25.91 -5.32
CA GLU A 113 -6.02 -25.20 -4.11
C GLU A 113 -7.12 -24.27 -3.60
N ARG A 114 -7.45 -23.24 -4.40
CA ARG A 114 -8.22 -22.09 -3.93
C ARG A 114 -9.67 -22.44 -3.62
N MET A 115 -10.39 -23.06 -4.55
CA MET A 115 -11.80 -23.41 -4.34
C MET A 115 -11.97 -24.37 -3.14
N PRO A 116 -11.29 -25.52 -3.07
CA PRO A 116 -11.40 -26.40 -1.92
C PRO A 116 -10.87 -25.77 -0.62
N GLY A 117 -9.88 -24.89 -0.66
CA GLY A 117 -9.41 -24.16 0.52
C GLY A 117 -10.42 -23.13 1.03
N TRP A 118 -11.01 -22.32 0.15
CA TRP A 118 -12.00 -21.30 0.54
C TRP A 118 -13.30 -21.92 1.07
N ARG A 119 -13.69 -23.10 0.57
CA ARG A 119 -14.90 -23.81 1.01
C ARG A 119 -14.65 -24.81 2.14
N ASP A 120 -13.42 -24.85 2.67
CA ASP A 120 -13.09 -25.71 3.81
C ASP A 120 -13.71 -25.13 5.09
N ALA A 121 -14.47 -25.95 5.83
CA ALA A 121 -15.18 -25.52 7.04
C ALA A 121 -14.25 -25.02 8.18
N ARG A 122 -12.94 -25.26 8.08
CA ARG A 122 -11.92 -24.73 9.02
C ARG A 122 -11.63 -23.25 8.79
N ASN A 123 -11.97 -22.71 7.61
CA ASN A 123 -11.60 -21.38 7.19
C ASN A 123 -12.82 -20.45 7.20
N PHE A 124 -12.58 -19.19 7.53
CA PHE A 124 -13.56 -18.12 7.40
C PHE A 124 -13.05 -17.09 6.40
N VAL A 125 -13.76 -16.97 5.28
CA VAL A 125 -13.37 -16.09 4.17
C VAL A 125 -14.30 -14.87 4.11
N VAL A 126 -13.69 -13.69 4.17
CA VAL A 126 -14.35 -12.39 3.97
C VAL A 126 -13.96 -11.84 2.61
N VAL A 127 -14.92 -11.34 1.83
CA VAL A 127 -14.68 -10.64 0.56
C VAL A 127 -15.33 -9.25 0.59
N SER A 128 -14.53 -8.22 0.35
CA SER A 128 -14.97 -6.84 0.15
C SER A 128 -15.03 -6.53 -1.33
N ASP A 129 -16.24 -6.31 -1.86
CA ASP A 129 -16.47 -6.11 -3.30
C ASP A 129 -17.70 -5.20 -3.56
N PRO A 130 -17.66 -4.29 -4.54
CA PRO A 130 -18.86 -3.56 -4.99
C PRO A 130 -19.90 -4.46 -5.71
N TYR A 131 -19.50 -5.62 -6.24
CA TYR A 131 -20.36 -6.49 -7.04
C TYR A 131 -20.33 -7.95 -6.57
N PRO A 132 -21.37 -8.75 -6.88
CA PRO A 132 -21.39 -10.19 -6.59
C PRO A 132 -20.46 -10.97 -7.53
N THR A 133 -19.17 -11.01 -7.21
CA THR A 133 -18.14 -11.73 -7.98
C THR A 133 -18.08 -13.22 -7.64
N VAL A 134 -17.36 -14.01 -8.45
CA VAL A 134 -17.11 -15.44 -8.15
C VAL A 134 -16.39 -15.61 -6.80
N SER A 135 -15.46 -14.70 -6.48
CA SER A 135 -14.86 -14.63 -5.14
C SER A 135 -15.92 -14.40 -4.05
N ALA A 136 -16.77 -13.38 -4.20
CA ALA A 136 -17.80 -13.06 -3.21
C ALA A 136 -18.78 -14.23 -3.00
N LEU A 137 -19.23 -14.88 -4.08
CA LEU A 137 -20.11 -16.06 -4.03
C LEU A 137 -19.45 -17.28 -3.35
N SER A 138 -18.12 -17.31 -3.28
CA SER A 138 -17.38 -18.41 -2.62
C SER A 138 -17.00 -18.11 -1.17
N ALA A 139 -17.23 -16.87 -0.70
CA ALA A 139 -16.90 -16.41 0.63
C ALA A 139 -17.98 -16.76 1.66
N ASP A 140 -17.67 -16.57 2.94
CA ASP A 140 -18.60 -16.77 4.05
C ASP A 140 -19.19 -15.45 4.56
N LEU A 141 -18.49 -14.33 4.33
CA LEU A 141 -18.98 -12.98 4.59
C LEU A 141 -18.64 -12.07 3.40
N ILE A 142 -19.64 -11.34 2.91
CA ILE A 142 -19.47 -10.35 1.85
C ILE A 142 -19.71 -8.96 2.44
N LEU A 143 -18.78 -8.04 2.21
CA LEU A 143 -18.88 -6.65 2.66
C LEU A 143 -19.12 -5.74 1.44
N PRO A 144 -20.20 -4.93 1.40
CA PRO A 144 -20.46 -4.01 0.31
C PRO A 144 -19.44 -2.87 0.33
N THR A 145 -18.76 -2.64 -0.79
CA THR A 145 -17.58 -1.75 -0.83
C THR A 145 -17.74 -0.56 -1.75
N ALA A 146 -17.47 0.64 -1.23
CA ALA A 146 -17.43 1.87 -2.03
C ALA A 146 -16.24 1.87 -3.02
N MET A 147 -16.50 2.25 -4.27
CA MET A 147 -15.54 2.11 -5.38
C MET A 147 -15.17 3.44 -6.05
N TRP A 148 -13.93 3.49 -6.56
CA TRP A 148 -13.42 4.61 -7.38
C TRP A 148 -13.75 6.00 -6.81
N VAL A 149 -14.56 6.82 -7.51
CA VAL A 149 -14.92 8.19 -7.13
C VAL A 149 -15.98 8.29 -6.02
N GLU A 150 -16.48 7.15 -5.52
CA GLU A 150 -17.29 7.10 -4.30
C GLU A 150 -16.46 7.33 -3.03
N LYS A 151 -15.14 7.47 -3.16
CA LYS A 151 -14.18 7.77 -2.08
C LYS A 151 -13.06 8.67 -2.59
N GLU A 152 -12.39 9.37 -1.70
CA GLU A 152 -11.14 10.06 -2.01
C GLU A 152 -10.03 9.03 -2.23
N GLY A 153 -9.17 9.25 -3.22
CA GLY A 153 -8.12 8.27 -3.50
C GLY A 153 -6.95 8.78 -4.34
N ALA A 154 -5.97 7.89 -4.46
CA ALA A 154 -4.71 8.12 -5.14
C ALA A 154 -4.25 6.85 -5.85
N TYR A 155 -3.80 6.98 -7.10
CA TYR A 155 -3.19 5.90 -7.88
C TYR A 155 -1.85 6.31 -8.48
N GLY A 156 -0.88 5.39 -8.47
CA GLY A 156 0.44 5.57 -9.08
C GLY A 156 0.63 4.68 -10.30
N ASN A 157 0.83 5.27 -11.47
CA ASN A 157 0.84 4.56 -12.75
C ASN A 157 2.23 3.98 -13.14
N ALA A 158 2.33 3.41 -14.35
CA ALA A 158 3.55 2.78 -14.87
C ALA A 158 4.76 3.72 -15.01
N GLU A 159 4.56 5.03 -15.15
CA GLU A 159 5.63 6.02 -15.28
C GLU A 159 5.95 6.75 -13.96
N ARG A 160 5.53 6.19 -12.81
CA ARG A 160 5.69 6.73 -11.45
C ARG A 160 4.82 7.94 -11.15
N ARG A 161 3.80 8.23 -11.97
CA ARG A 161 2.92 9.37 -11.76
C ARG A 161 1.86 9.03 -10.74
N THR A 162 1.88 9.72 -9.60
CA THR A 162 0.82 9.67 -8.59
C THR A 162 -0.27 10.67 -8.94
N GLN A 163 -1.52 10.23 -9.03
CA GLN A 163 -2.70 11.05 -9.37
C GLN A 163 -3.76 10.90 -8.29
N PHE A 164 -4.27 12.02 -7.79
CA PHE A 164 -5.33 12.05 -6.79
C PHE A 164 -6.69 12.33 -7.41
N TRP A 165 -7.74 11.96 -6.68
CA TRP A 165 -9.11 12.41 -6.93
C TRP A 165 -9.83 12.61 -5.59
N HIS A 166 -10.68 13.63 -5.52
CA HIS A 166 -11.62 13.78 -4.42
C HIS A 166 -12.79 12.81 -4.54
N GLN A 167 -13.46 12.51 -3.43
CA GLN A 167 -14.77 11.86 -3.47
C GLN A 167 -15.77 12.74 -4.22
N GLN A 168 -16.42 12.19 -5.24
CA GLN A 168 -17.37 12.91 -6.10
C GLN A 168 -18.82 12.57 -5.78
N VAL A 169 -19.08 11.34 -5.34
CA VAL A 169 -20.42 10.82 -5.05
C VAL A 169 -20.40 9.95 -3.80
N LYS A 170 -21.58 9.71 -3.21
CA LYS A 170 -21.74 8.74 -2.11
C LYS A 170 -21.93 7.35 -2.67
N ALA A 171 -21.45 6.35 -1.93
CA ALA A 171 -21.70 4.96 -2.24
C ALA A 171 -23.19 4.59 -1.99
N PRO A 172 -23.73 3.55 -2.67
CA PRO A 172 -25.11 3.12 -2.49
C PRO A 172 -25.33 2.41 -1.15
N GLY A 173 -26.49 2.65 -0.53
CA GLY A 173 -26.91 1.96 0.69
C GLY A 173 -25.90 2.10 1.83
N GLU A 174 -25.43 0.96 2.34
CA GLU A 174 -24.44 0.88 3.43
C GLU A 174 -23.02 0.55 2.92
N ALA A 175 -22.76 0.67 1.62
CA ALA A 175 -21.44 0.42 1.07
C ALA A 175 -20.41 1.39 1.68
N LYS A 176 -19.28 0.84 2.14
CA LYS A 176 -18.20 1.60 2.79
C LYS A 176 -16.87 1.30 2.11
N SER A 177 -15.95 2.25 2.06
CA SER A 177 -14.66 2.04 1.40
C SER A 177 -13.82 0.98 2.10
N ASP A 178 -12.87 0.39 1.37
CA ASP A 178 -11.85 -0.51 1.95
C ASP A 178 -11.08 0.16 3.10
N LEU A 179 -10.77 1.45 2.96
CA LEU A 179 -10.08 2.23 4.00
C LEU A 179 -10.93 2.30 5.27
N TRP A 180 -12.20 2.65 5.14
CA TRP A 180 -13.13 2.69 6.26
C TRP A 180 -13.23 1.33 6.95
N GLN A 181 -13.33 0.25 6.17
CA GLN A 181 -13.44 -1.11 6.71
C GLN A 181 -12.20 -1.49 7.55
N LEU A 182 -10.99 -1.24 7.03
CA LEU A 182 -9.74 -1.53 7.73
C LEU A 182 -9.61 -0.73 9.04
N VAL A 183 -9.86 0.59 8.97
CA VAL A 183 -9.74 1.49 10.13
C VAL A 183 -10.78 1.19 11.20
N THR A 184 -12.02 0.90 10.79
CA THR A 184 -13.11 0.53 11.70
C THR A 184 -12.87 -0.83 12.34
N PHE A 185 -12.36 -1.81 11.58
CA PHE A 185 -12.06 -3.14 12.12
C PHE A 185 -10.92 -3.10 13.15
N ALA A 186 -9.93 -2.23 12.97
CA ALA A 186 -8.84 -2.05 13.93
C ALA A 186 -9.31 -1.61 15.33
N LYS A 187 -10.48 -0.97 15.46
CA LYS A 187 -11.08 -0.62 16.76
C LYS A 187 -11.49 -1.84 17.58
N ARG A 188 -11.58 -3.02 16.97
CA ARG A 188 -12.05 -4.27 17.61
C ARG A 188 -10.96 -5.05 18.34
N PHE A 189 -9.71 -4.63 18.22
CA PHE A 189 -8.56 -5.32 18.81
C PHE A 189 -7.89 -4.39 19.79
N ARG A 190 -7.80 -4.80 21.05
CA ARG A 190 -6.88 -4.17 22.01
C ARG A 190 -5.49 -4.71 21.76
N ILE A 191 -4.47 -3.95 22.15
CA ILE A 191 -3.09 -4.35 21.97
C ILE A 191 -2.78 -5.66 22.69
N GLU A 192 -3.39 -5.91 23.84
CA GLU A 192 -3.25 -7.17 24.59
C GLU A 192 -3.83 -8.39 23.85
N ASP A 193 -4.77 -8.17 22.93
CA ASP A 193 -5.37 -9.26 22.15
C ASP A 193 -4.44 -9.72 21.00
N VAL A 194 -3.43 -8.91 20.63
CA VAL A 194 -2.62 -9.11 19.42
C VAL A 194 -1.10 -9.04 19.63
N TRP A 195 -0.61 -8.44 20.72
CA TRP A 195 0.82 -8.32 21.02
C TRP A 195 1.21 -9.16 22.24
N PRO A 196 2.39 -9.82 22.22
CA PRO A 196 2.95 -10.45 23.40
C PRO A 196 3.23 -9.45 24.52
N GLU A 197 3.11 -9.87 25.78
CA GLU A 197 3.37 -9.03 26.95
C GLU A 197 4.76 -8.37 26.93
N ALA A 198 5.77 -9.07 26.38
CA ALA A 198 7.13 -8.55 26.26
C ALA A 198 7.26 -7.35 25.31
N LEU A 199 6.39 -7.23 24.28
CA LEU A 199 6.35 -6.03 23.44
C LEU A 199 5.67 -4.87 24.18
N ILE A 200 4.55 -5.16 24.85
CA ILE A 200 3.79 -4.16 25.61
C ILE A 200 4.63 -3.59 26.76
N ALA A 201 5.46 -4.41 27.41
CA ALA A 201 6.35 -3.97 28.48
C ALA A 201 7.40 -2.92 28.03
N GLN A 202 7.74 -2.86 26.73
CA GLN A 202 8.64 -1.83 26.19
C GLN A 202 7.95 -0.47 26.04
N GLN A 203 6.62 -0.44 25.89
CA GLN A 203 5.80 0.77 25.81
C GLN A 203 4.49 0.60 26.61
N PRO A 204 4.57 0.62 27.97
CA PRO A 204 3.43 0.35 28.84
C PRO A 204 2.23 1.30 28.64
N GLU A 205 2.46 2.49 28.09
CA GLU A 205 1.44 3.46 27.72
C GLU A 205 0.47 2.99 26.63
N LEU A 206 0.84 1.96 25.86
CA LEU A 206 -0.02 1.35 24.85
C LEU A 206 -1.01 0.34 25.44
N LYS A 207 -0.88 0.00 26.72
CA LYS A 207 -1.80 -0.91 27.40
C LYS A 207 -3.22 -0.33 27.41
N GLY A 208 -4.21 -1.15 27.09
CA GLY A 208 -5.62 -0.79 26.99
C GLY A 208 -6.01 -0.03 25.72
N LYS A 209 -5.05 0.34 24.87
CA LYS A 209 -5.31 0.96 23.57
C LYS A 209 -5.78 -0.07 22.55
N THR A 210 -6.49 0.41 21.54
CA THR A 210 -6.86 -0.39 20.37
C THR A 210 -5.81 -0.29 19.26
N LEU A 211 -5.82 -1.21 18.29
CA LEU A 211 -5.02 -1.05 17.06
C LEU A 211 -5.37 0.25 16.32
N TYR A 212 -6.62 0.71 16.41
CA TYR A 212 -7.00 2.02 15.86
C TYR A 212 -6.24 3.17 16.52
N ASP A 213 -6.14 3.15 17.85
CA ASP A 213 -5.42 4.20 18.57
C ASP A 213 -3.93 4.22 18.23
N VAL A 214 -3.33 3.03 18.08
CA VAL A 214 -1.90 2.88 17.81
C VAL A 214 -1.53 3.15 16.35
N LEU A 215 -2.37 2.77 15.40
CA LEU A 215 -2.05 2.85 13.96
C LEU A 215 -2.64 4.07 13.26
N TYR A 216 -3.78 4.60 13.72
CA TYR A 216 -4.53 5.64 12.99
C TYR A 216 -4.78 6.91 13.80
N ALA A 217 -4.86 6.82 15.13
CA ALA A 217 -4.97 7.98 16.03
C ALA A 217 -3.68 8.24 16.83
N ASN A 218 -2.52 8.09 16.16
CA ASN A 218 -1.19 8.01 16.77
C ASN A 218 -0.45 9.36 16.90
N GLY A 219 -1.13 10.47 16.65
CA GLY A 219 -0.58 11.83 16.61
C GLY A 219 0.18 12.19 15.34
N GLN A 220 0.29 11.28 14.37
CA GLN A 220 0.83 11.54 13.03
C GLN A 220 -0.29 11.40 11.99
N VAL A 221 -0.99 10.28 11.95
CA VAL A 221 -2.10 10.05 11.00
C VAL A 221 -3.30 10.96 11.29
N ASN A 222 -3.56 11.28 12.56
CA ASN A 222 -4.65 12.18 12.96
C ASN A 222 -4.21 13.63 13.22
N GLN A 223 -3.04 14.04 12.72
CA GLN A 223 -2.55 15.40 12.95
C GLN A 223 -3.28 16.48 12.11
N PHE A 224 -3.88 16.09 10.99
CA PHE A 224 -4.56 17.01 10.07
C PHE A 224 -6.03 17.12 10.47
N PRO A 225 -6.51 18.28 10.95
CA PRO A 225 -7.86 18.45 11.44
C PRO A 225 -8.90 18.33 10.31
N LEU A 226 -10.13 17.98 10.68
CA LEU A 226 -11.25 17.90 9.73
C LEU A 226 -11.49 19.24 9.00
N SER A 227 -11.14 20.38 9.60
CA SER A 227 -11.28 21.70 8.99
C SER A 227 -10.45 21.92 7.73
N GLU A 228 -9.46 21.05 7.44
CA GLU A 228 -8.75 21.08 6.17
C GLU A 228 -9.54 20.44 5.02
N VAL A 229 -10.57 19.65 5.33
CA VAL A 229 -11.53 19.17 4.34
C VAL A 229 -12.58 20.27 4.14
N ALA A 230 -12.62 20.87 2.95
CA ALA A 230 -13.60 21.91 2.64
C ALA A 230 -15.04 21.42 2.88
N ASP A 231 -15.89 22.29 3.43
CA ASP A 231 -17.26 21.93 3.85
C ASP A 231 -18.12 21.40 2.71
N ASP A 232 -17.90 21.90 1.49
CA ASP A 232 -18.59 21.51 0.26
C ASP A 232 -18.03 20.21 -0.36
N ARG A 233 -16.93 19.66 0.17
CA ARG A 233 -16.31 18.43 -0.34
C ARG A 233 -16.79 17.20 0.43
N LEU A 234 -17.09 16.15 -0.32
CA LEU A 234 -17.32 14.83 0.27
C LEU A 234 -15.99 14.24 0.76
N ASN A 235 -16.02 13.67 1.96
CA ASN A 235 -15.00 12.79 2.49
C ASN A 235 -15.62 12.03 3.68
N ASP A 236 -16.16 10.85 3.41
CA ASP A 236 -16.95 10.09 4.38
C ASP A 236 -16.12 9.65 5.58
N GLU A 237 -14.91 9.13 5.32
CA GLU A 237 -14.02 8.64 6.35
C GLU A 237 -13.50 9.76 7.25
N ALA A 238 -13.10 10.90 6.68
CA ALA A 238 -12.62 12.01 7.47
C ALA A 238 -13.71 12.57 8.38
N ARG A 239 -14.93 12.71 7.87
CA ARG A 239 -16.08 13.19 8.65
C ARG A 239 -16.49 12.20 9.73
N GLU A 240 -16.36 10.89 9.49
CA GLU A 240 -16.70 9.87 10.48
C GLU A 240 -15.61 9.70 11.56
N PHE A 241 -14.33 9.79 11.20
CA PHE A 241 -13.22 9.64 12.15
C PHE A 241 -12.82 10.96 12.84
N GLY A 242 -13.25 12.11 12.31
CA GLY A 242 -13.05 13.43 12.90
C GLY A 242 -11.72 14.11 12.55
N PHE A 243 -11.00 13.61 11.56
CA PHE A 243 -9.72 14.18 11.07
C PHE A 243 -9.48 13.77 9.61
N TYR A 244 -8.60 14.48 8.90
CA TYR A 244 -8.31 14.21 7.49
C TYR A 244 -7.41 12.97 7.32
N ILE A 245 -8.02 11.79 7.45
CA ILE A 245 -7.32 10.51 7.52
C ILE A 245 -6.47 10.19 6.29
N GLN A 246 -6.94 10.50 5.08
CA GLN A 246 -6.20 10.22 3.85
C GLN A 246 -4.90 11.04 3.79
N LYS A 247 -4.96 12.31 4.21
CA LYS A 247 -3.79 13.19 4.27
C LYS A 247 -2.77 12.71 5.28
N GLY A 248 -3.22 12.35 6.48
CA GLY A 248 -2.36 11.81 7.53
C GLY A 248 -1.66 10.52 7.14
N LEU A 249 -2.40 9.56 6.60
CA LEU A 249 -1.84 8.29 6.11
C LEU A 249 -0.82 8.53 5.00
N PHE A 250 -1.12 9.41 4.05
CA PHE A 250 -0.23 9.70 2.94
C PHE A 250 1.06 10.37 3.40
N GLU A 251 0.99 11.36 4.30
CA GLU A 251 2.16 12.08 4.79
C GLU A 251 3.05 11.22 5.70
N GLU A 252 2.45 10.37 6.55
CA GLU A 252 3.20 9.37 7.32
C GLU A 252 3.89 8.37 6.39
N TYR A 253 3.17 7.84 5.39
CA TYR A 253 3.73 6.95 4.37
C TYR A 253 4.85 7.61 3.56
N ALA A 254 4.66 8.86 3.11
CA ALA A 254 5.63 9.57 2.28
C ALA A 254 6.97 9.79 3.01
N SER A 255 6.96 9.84 4.34
CA SER A 255 8.18 9.97 5.16
C SER A 255 9.18 8.83 4.94
N PHE A 256 8.72 7.65 4.51
CA PHE A 256 9.60 6.53 4.17
C PHE A 256 10.45 6.79 2.92
N GLY A 257 9.88 7.48 1.93
CA GLY A 257 10.50 7.66 0.61
C GLY A 257 11.22 8.99 0.42
N ARG A 258 10.77 10.05 1.11
CA ARG A 258 11.37 11.38 1.04
C ARG A 258 12.80 11.37 1.57
N GLY A 259 13.74 11.92 0.82
CA GLY A 259 15.17 11.87 1.09
C GLY A 259 15.85 10.57 0.66
N HIS A 260 15.10 9.56 0.20
CA HIS A 260 15.59 8.21 -0.07
C HIS A 260 15.35 7.78 -1.53
N GLY A 261 15.11 8.71 -2.44
CA GLY A 261 14.95 8.44 -3.88
C GLY A 261 13.55 7.98 -4.28
N HIS A 262 12.58 8.04 -3.35
CA HIS A 262 11.16 7.70 -3.53
C HIS A 262 10.26 8.88 -3.12
N ASP A 263 10.71 10.10 -3.40
CA ASP A 263 10.13 11.34 -2.91
C ASP A 263 8.75 11.60 -3.52
N LEU A 264 7.71 11.47 -2.71
CA LEU A 264 6.37 11.92 -3.06
C LEU A 264 6.24 13.42 -2.76
N ALA A 265 5.57 14.13 -3.67
CA ALA A 265 5.18 15.52 -3.46
C ALA A 265 4.32 15.64 -2.18
N PRO A 266 4.20 16.85 -1.59
CA PRO A 266 3.21 17.10 -0.55
C PRO A 266 1.81 16.67 -1.00
N PHE A 267 1.01 16.17 -0.07
CA PHE A 267 -0.35 15.69 -0.32
C PHE A 267 -1.18 16.68 -1.15
N ASP A 268 -1.25 17.94 -0.70
CA ASP A 268 -2.08 18.98 -1.33
C ASP A 268 -1.67 19.27 -2.78
N THR A 269 -0.37 19.22 -3.07
CA THR A 269 0.16 19.40 -4.43
C THR A 269 -0.39 18.36 -5.41
N ASN A 270 -0.67 17.13 -4.95
CA ASN A 270 -1.23 16.09 -5.81
C ASN A 270 -2.71 16.32 -6.15
N HIS A 271 -3.47 17.03 -5.30
CA HIS A 271 -4.85 17.44 -5.60
C HIS A 271 -4.91 18.58 -6.63
N GLU A 272 -3.90 19.44 -6.67
CA GLU A 272 -3.79 20.54 -7.64
C GLU A 272 -3.24 20.09 -9.00
N ALA A 273 -2.34 19.11 -9.00
CA ALA A 273 -1.68 18.62 -10.19
C ALA A 273 -2.50 17.55 -10.93
N ARG A 274 -2.27 17.41 -12.24
CA ARG A 274 -2.65 16.20 -13.01
C ARG A 274 -1.64 15.08 -12.79
N GLY A 275 -1.32 14.87 -11.52
CA GLY A 275 -0.28 14.00 -11.00
C GLY A 275 1.16 14.40 -11.31
N LEU A 276 2.07 13.88 -10.49
CA LEU A 276 3.52 14.14 -10.56
C LEU A 276 4.30 12.83 -10.50
N ARG A 277 5.42 12.77 -11.22
CA ARG A 277 6.32 11.60 -11.26
C ARG A 277 7.42 11.69 -10.21
N TRP A 278 7.46 10.71 -9.31
CA TRP A 278 8.52 10.65 -8.29
C TRP A 278 9.89 10.23 -8.88
N PRO A 279 11.01 10.61 -8.24
CA PRO A 279 11.09 11.51 -7.08
C PRO A 279 10.71 12.96 -7.43
N VAL A 280 9.89 13.57 -6.58
CA VAL A 280 9.53 15.00 -6.63
C VAL A 280 10.37 15.73 -5.59
N VAL A 281 11.40 16.45 -6.03
CA VAL A 281 12.35 17.17 -5.17
C VAL A 281 12.24 18.66 -5.48
N ASP A 282 12.13 19.49 -4.45
CA ASP A 282 11.92 20.93 -4.57
C ASP A 282 10.77 21.31 -5.52
N GLY A 283 9.67 20.54 -5.46
CA GLY A 283 8.49 20.72 -6.31
C GLY A 283 8.65 20.27 -7.76
N LYS A 284 9.80 19.71 -8.15
CA LYS A 284 10.09 19.28 -9.52
C LYS A 284 10.02 17.76 -9.67
N GLU A 285 9.17 17.28 -10.56
CA GLU A 285 9.08 15.85 -10.90
C GLU A 285 10.29 15.33 -11.70
N THR A 286 10.58 14.03 -11.56
CA THR A 286 11.70 13.38 -12.24
C THR A 286 11.24 12.47 -13.36
N ARG A 287 11.64 12.81 -14.59
CA ARG A 287 11.30 12.06 -15.82
C ARG A 287 12.19 10.85 -16.04
N TRP A 288 13.51 11.05 -15.97
CA TRP A 288 14.51 10.01 -16.18
C TRP A 288 15.38 9.87 -14.94
N ARG A 289 15.28 8.70 -14.28
CA ARG A 289 16.09 8.37 -13.11
C ARG A 289 17.49 7.87 -13.50
N TYR A 290 18.44 7.98 -12.59
CA TYR A 290 19.83 7.53 -12.75
C TYR A 290 20.63 8.26 -13.83
N ARG A 291 20.20 9.47 -14.22
CA ARG A 291 20.88 10.29 -15.22
C ARG A 291 21.18 11.69 -14.69
N GLU A 292 22.46 12.06 -14.73
CA GLU A 292 22.93 13.40 -14.41
C GLU A 292 22.16 14.47 -15.20
N GLY A 293 21.76 15.54 -14.52
CA GLY A 293 20.97 16.64 -15.08
C GLY A 293 19.46 16.37 -15.19
N PHE A 294 19.02 15.11 -15.04
CA PHE A 294 17.60 14.73 -15.07
C PHE A 294 17.07 14.21 -13.73
N ASP A 295 17.93 13.58 -12.94
CA ASP A 295 17.64 13.03 -11.63
C ASP A 295 18.42 13.80 -10.56
N SER A 296 17.72 14.34 -9.56
CA SER A 296 18.30 15.10 -8.45
C SER A 296 19.24 14.28 -7.57
N TYR A 297 19.14 12.95 -7.60
CA TYR A 297 19.99 12.05 -6.84
C TYR A 297 21.33 11.74 -7.53
N VAL A 298 21.52 12.13 -8.79
CA VAL A 298 22.76 11.86 -9.53
C VAL A 298 23.67 13.08 -9.51
N LYS A 299 24.80 12.96 -8.82
CA LYS A 299 25.79 14.05 -8.72
C LYS A 299 26.50 14.27 -10.05
N ALA A 300 27.04 15.48 -10.21
CA ALA A 300 27.81 15.85 -11.38
C ALA A 300 29.02 14.92 -11.56
N GLY A 301 29.22 14.38 -12.77
CA GLY A 301 30.29 13.44 -13.07
C GLY A 301 30.07 11.99 -12.59
N GLU A 302 28.97 11.72 -11.85
CA GLU A 302 28.56 10.36 -11.44
C GLU A 302 27.51 9.76 -12.38
N GLY A 303 27.13 10.49 -13.44
CA GLY A 303 26.26 9.98 -14.49
C GLY A 303 26.89 8.81 -15.24
N TYR A 304 26.06 7.87 -15.70
CA TYR A 304 26.54 6.77 -16.54
C TYR A 304 27.20 7.30 -17.84
N VAL A 305 28.48 6.96 -18.00
CA VAL A 305 29.30 7.23 -19.19
C VAL A 305 29.60 5.89 -19.88
N LEU A 306 29.17 5.72 -21.13
CA LEU A 306 29.64 4.64 -22.00
C LEU A 306 31.14 4.88 -22.26
N ARG A 307 31.98 3.94 -21.82
CA ARG A 307 33.34 3.81 -22.35
C ARG A 307 33.33 2.91 -23.58
#